data_AF-A0A1Y1X8C2-F1
#
_entry.id   AF-A0A1Y1X8C2-F1
#
_cell.length_a   1.000
_cell.length_b   1.000
_cell.length_c   1.000
_cell.angle_alpha   90.00
_cell.angle_beta   90.00
_cell.angle_gamma   90.00
#
_symmetry.space_group_name_H-M   'P 1'
#
loop_
_entity.id
_entity.type
_entity.pdbx_description
1 polymer ?
#
loop_
_entity_poly.entity_id
_entity_poly.type
_entity_poly.pdbx_seq_one_letter_code
_entity_poly.pdbx_strand_id
1 'polypeptide(L)'
;MSKKASNKLETFGNEETMNLNSLVYQNIKSSQYFKNLYELKTYHEVVSEIKNEVHSLKPFMKDTFASTAYCLLFKLWTLKLTIKQVNGLINYQNCSEVRALGFLYLRYVCKPDHLWSWFEDYLDDEEEVQIEDGVNPRIITIGRMCRQLLTEQKWLDTILPRIPLKIAQEIDKKIRDKHEEERKKEREKYEEERKKRHRHRSRSRSRDRDRDRSRHSRHHHRSRDRSSSRDRSRHSRHHYSRDRSRRNHRSRSRSLRDRHSSRHHRSRSSSSSRS
;
A
#
# COMPACT_ATOMS: atom_id res chain seq x y z
N MET A 1 -7.19 -29.83 28.73
CA MET A 1 -6.37 -30.69 27.85
C MET A 1 -6.04 -29.89 26.60
N SER A 2 -4.81 -29.36 26.51
CA SER A 2 -4.36 -28.61 25.32
C SER A 2 -4.20 -29.60 24.17
N LYS A 3 -5.02 -29.47 23.11
CA LYS A 3 -4.83 -30.26 21.88
C LYS A 3 -3.43 -29.96 21.36
N LYS A 4 -2.54 -30.96 21.32
CA LYS A 4 -1.24 -30.84 20.64
C LYS A 4 -1.52 -30.32 19.24
N ALA A 5 -1.09 -29.10 18.94
CA ALA A 5 -1.23 -28.53 17.61
C ALA A 5 -0.54 -29.48 16.62
N SER A 6 -1.29 -29.98 15.65
CA SER A 6 -0.71 -30.77 14.57
C SER A 6 0.32 -29.91 13.85
N ASN A 7 1.55 -30.41 13.67
CA ASN A 7 2.60 -29.70 12.92
C ASN A 7 2.28 -29.56 11.42
N LYS A 8 1.18 -30.16 10.96
CA LYS A 8 0.71 -30.11 9.57
C LYS A 8 -0.28 -28.97 9.38
N LEU A 9 -0.21 -28.29 8.24
CA LEU A 9 -1.22 -27.30 7.88
C LEU A 9 -2.48 -28.04 7.43
N GLU A 10 -3.57 -27.92 8.21
CA GLU A 10 -4.87 -28.50 7.84
C GLU A 10 -5.43 -27.81 6.58
N THR A 11 -5.94 -28.62 5.65
CA THR A 11 -6.65 -28.09 4.48
C THR A 11 -8.07 -27.70 4.87
N PHE A 12 -8.42 -26.44 4.65
CA PHE A 12 -9.78 -25.97 4.79
C PHE A 12 -10.55 -26.13 3.47
N GLY A 13 -11.77 -26.66 3.50
CA GLY A 13 -12.60 -26.83 2.31
C GLY A 13 -12.52 -28.25 1.73
N ASN A 14 -12.28 -28.36 0.42
CA ASN A 14 -12.28 -29.63 -0.29
C ASN A 14 -10.92 -30.34 -0.19
N GLU A 15 -10.90 -31.47 0.53
CA GLU A 15 -9.72 -32.30 0.77
C GLU A 15 -9.32 -33.21 -0.41
N GLU A 16 -10.05 -33.21 -1.52
CA GLU A 16 -9.70 -33.97 -2.72
C GLU A 16 -9.06 -33.08 -3.80
N THR A 17 -9.59 -31.86 -3.94
CA THR A 17 -9.23 -30.94 -5.04
C THR A 17 -8.35 -29.77 -4.61
N MET A 18 -8.00 -29.63 -3.32
CA MET A 18 -7.31 -28.46 -2.77
C MET A 18 -8.06 -27.15 -3.07
N ASN A 19 -9.39 -27.20 -3.20
CA ASN A 19 -10.24 -26.09 -3.63
C ASN A 19 -9.90 -25.49 -5.01
N LEU A 20 -9.22 -26.25 -5.87
CA LEU A 20 -8.96 -25.84 -7.25
C LEU A 20 -10.24 -25.81 -8.07
N ASN A 21 -10.25 -24.97 -9.11
CA ASN A 21 -11.27 -25.03 -10.15
C ASN A 21 -11.29 -26.43 -10.79
N SER A 22 -12.48 -26.97 -11.04
CA SER A 22 -12.66 -28.32 -11.58
C SER A 22 -11.88 -28.55 -12.89
N LEU A 23 -11.85 -27.56 -13.80
CA LEU A 23 -11.11 -27.67 -15.06
C LEU A 23 -9.60 -27.75 -14.82
N VAL A 24 -9.07 -26.88 -13.95
CA VAL A 24 -7.65 -26.90 -13.57
C VAL A 24 -7.28 -28.24 -12.94
N TYR A 25 -8.11 -28.74 -12.01
CA TYR A 25 -7.88 -30.02 -11.34
C TYR A 25 -7.85 -31.19 -12.33
N GLN A 26 -8.82 -31.28 -13.26
CA GLN A 26 -8.83 -32.34 -14.27
C GLN A 26 -7.60 -32.25 -15.19
N ASN A 27 -7.23 -31.04 -15.61
CA ASN A 27 -6.05 -30.81 -16.43
C ASN A 27 -4.77 -31.25 -15.72
N ILE A 28 -4.62 -30.95 -14.41
CA ILE A 28 -3.48 -31.42 -13.60
C ILE A 28 -3.46 -32.95 -13.56
N LYS A 29 -4.59 -33.61 -13.30
CA LYS A 29 -4.66 -35.09 -13.22
C LYS A 29 -4.33 -35.76 -14.55
N SER A 30 -4.71 -35.14 -15.67
CA SER A 30 -4.38 -35.64 -17.01
C SER A 30 -2.94 -35.37 -17.45
N SER A 31 -2.29 -34.36 -16.83
CA SER A 31 -0.97 -33.87 -17.21
C SER A 31 0.11 -34.93 -17.05
N GLN A 32 0.88 -35.18 -18.12
CA GLN A 32 2.04 -36.06 -18.06
C GLN A 32 3.13 -35.49 -17.15
N TYR A 33 3.30 -34.16 -17.14
CA TYR A 33 4.24 -33.49 -16.24
C TYR A 33 3.91 -33.81 -14.78
N PHE A 34 2.63 -33.68 -14.37
CA PHE A 34 2.22 -33.99 -13.01
C PHE A 34 2.44 -35.46 -12.64
N LYS A 35 2.29 -36.39 -13.58
CA LYS A 35 2.59 -37.81 -13.34
C LYS A 35 4.07 -38.04 -13.06
N ASN A 36 4.96 -37.35 -13.76
CA ASN A 36 6.40 -37.46 -13.51
C ASN A 36 6.77 -36.90 -12.12
N LEU A 37 6.03 -35.89 -11.62
CA LEU A 37 6.23 -35.36 -10.27
C LEU A 37 5.96 -36.38 -9.15
N TYR A 38 5.35 -37.54 -9.41
CA TYR A 38 5.23 -38.61 -8.39
C TYR A 38 6.60 -39.18 -7.95
N GLU A 39 7.62 -39.06 -8.80
CA GLU A 39 8.99 -39.47 -8.48
C GLU A 39 9.63 -38.60 -7.41
N LEU A 40 9.27 -37.30 -7.37
CA LEU A 40 9.72 -36.37 -6.35
C LEU A 40 8.99 -36.65 -5.02
N LYS A 41 9.71 -37.11 -4.01
CA LYS A 41 9.14 -37.53 -2.72
C LYS A 41 9.40 -36.53 -1.61
N THR A 42 10.40 -35.67 -1.77
CA THR A 42 10.79 -34.73 -0.72
C THR A 42 10.37 -33.31 -1.04
N TYR A 43 10.19 -32.52 0.02
CA TYR A 43 9.95 -31.09 -0.08
C TYR A 43 11.04 -30.36 -0.89
N HIS A 44 12.31 -30.68 -0.64
CA HIS A 44 13.44 -30.02 -1.28
C HIS A 44 13.56 -30.32 -2.77
N GLU A 45 13.20 -31.54 -3.18
CA GLU A 45 13.11 -31.91 -4.60
C GLU A 45 12.06 -31.07 -5.32
N VAL A 46 10.85 -30.97 -4.76
CA VAL A 46 9.77 -30.15 -5.36
C VAL A 46 10.14 -28.67 -5.38
N VAL A 47 10.80 -28.14 -4.35
CA VAL A 47 11.30 -26.76 -4.35
C VAL A 47 12.35 -26.56 -5.44
N SER A 48 13.24 -27.52 -5.66
CA SER A 48 14.26 -27.43 -6.71
C SER A 48 13.62 -27.44 -8.10
N GLU A 49 12.61 -28.29 -8.29
CA GLU A 49 11.81 -28.33 -9.53
C GLU A 49 11.08 -27.00 -9.79
N ILE A 50 10.50 -26.38 -8.74
CA ILE A 50 9.86 -25.06 -8.86
C ILE A 50 10.86 -24.03 -9.38
N LYS A 51 12.08 -24.01 -8.85
CA LYS A 51 13.10 -23.04 -9.27
C LYS A 51 13.52 -23.20 -10.72
N ASN A 52 13.45 -24.41 -11.24
CA ASN A 52 13.93 -24.71 -12.59
C ASN A 52 12.82 -24.51 -13.64
N GLU A 53 11.59 -24.91 -13.33
CA GLU A 53 10.51 -25.05 -14.32
C GLU A 53 9.38 -24.00 -14.20
N VAL A 54 9.36 -23.20 -13.13
CA VAL A 54 8.33 -22.18 -12.93
C VAL A 54 8.85 -20.82 -13.37
N HIS A 55 8.27 -20.30 -14.45
CA HIS A 55 8.54 -18.95 -14.97
C HIS A 55 7.31 -18.02 -14.89
N SER A 56 6.14 -18.59 -14.61
CA SER A 56 4.86 -17.89 -14.53
C SER A 56 3.92 -18.58 -13.56
N LEU A 57 3.01 -17.79 -12.99
CA LEU A 57 2.02 -18.24 -12.00
C LEU A 57 0.62 -18.38 -12.60
N LYS A 58 0.50 -18.35 -13.93
CA LYS A 58 -0.76 -18.61 -14.63
C LYS A 58 -1.29 -20.00 -14.31
N PRO A 59 -2.61 -20.19 -14.22
CA PRO A 59 -3.22 -21.51 -14.05
C PRO A 59 -3.15 -22.38 -15.31
N PHE A 60 -3.19 -21.76 -16.48
CA PHE A 60 -3.19 -22.46 -17.76
C PHE A 60 -1.99 -22.07 -18.62
N MET A 61 -1.46 -23.05 -19.34
CA MET A 61 -0.55 -22.86 -20.46
C MET A 61 -1.32 -22.96 -21.77
N LYS A 62 -1.09 -22.01 -22.68
CA LYS A 62 -1.75 -21.92 -24.01
C LYS A 62 -3.29 -22.05 -23.91
N ASP A 63 -3.86 -21.57 -22.81
CA ASP A 63 -5.29 -21.60 -22.49
C ASP A 63 -5.96 -22.99 -22.47
N THR A 64 -5.18 -24.07 -22.48
CA THR A 64 -5.71 -25.45 -22.57
C THR A 64 -5.13 -26.40 -21.53
N PHE A 65 -3.84 -26.29 -21.21
CA PHE A 65 -3.15 -27.23 -20.32
C PHE A 65 -2.92 -26.64 -18.95
N ALA A 66 -2.83 -27.47 -17.90
CA ALA A 66 -2.42 -26.99 -16.59
C ALA A 66 -0.95 -26.50 -16.63
N SER A 67 -0.67 -25.38 -15.97
CA SER A 67 0.70 -24.86 -15.88
C SER A 67 1.60 -25.72 -14.99
N THR A 68 2.93 -25.58 -15.15
CA THR A 68 3.93 -26.21 -14.29
C THR A 68 3.75 -25.74 -12.86
N ALA A 69 3.53 -24.43 -12.66
CA ALA A 69 3.23 -23.82 -11.37
C ALA A 69 2.05 -24.48 -10.66
N TYR A 70 0.91 -24.69 -11.33
CA TYR A 70 -0.26 -25.31 -10.70
C TYR A 70 -0.11 -26.83 -10.50
N CYS A 71 0.63 -27.52 -11.37
CA CYS A 71 1.00 -28.92 -11.15
C CYS A 71 1.87 -29.06 -9.88
N LEU A 72 2.86 -28.19 -9.71
CA LEU A 72 3.75 -28.17 -8.55
C LEU A 72 3.03 -27.70 -7.28
N LEU A 73 2.13 -26.73 -7.38
CA LEU A 73 1.25 -26.30 -6.29
C LEU A 73 0.43 -27.47 -5.74
N PHE A 74 -0.21 -28.22 -6.63
CA PHE A 74 -0.98 -29.40 -6.24
C PHE A 74 -0.05 -30.53 -5.73
N LYS A 75 1.15 -30.70 -6.30
CA LYS A 75 2.14 -31.65 -5.79
C LYS A 75 2.55 -31.34 -4.35
N LEU A 76 2.87 -30.09 -4.03
CA LEU A 76 3.17 -29.63 -2.67
C LEU A 76 2.06 -30.03 -1.70
N TRP A 77 0.80 -29.86 -2.11
CA TRP A 77 -0.35 -30.26 -1.30
C TRP A 77 -0.44 -31.78 -1.07
N THR A 78 -0.17 -32.61 -2.10
CA THR A 78 -0.18 -34.08 -1.93
C THR A 78 0.88 -34.58 -0.94
N LEU A 79 1.98 -33.84 -0.75
CA LEU A 79 3.01 -34.15 0.24
C LEU A 79 2.59 -33.79 1.69
N LYS A 80 1.44 -33.13 1.89
CA LYS A 80 0.89 -32.71 3.19
C LYS A 80 1.90 -31.92 4.03
N LEU A 81 2.27 -30.74 3.53
CA LEU A 81 3.30 -29.90 4.12
C LEU A 81 3.06 -29.55 5.59
N THR A 82 4.17 -29.47 6.33
CA THR A 82 4.22 -28.94 7.69
C THR A 82 4.22 -27.42 7.71
N ILE A 83 3.83 -26.82 8.83
CA ILE A 83 3.89 -25.37 9.06
C ILE A 83 5.31 -24.83 8.82
N LYS A 84 6.35 -25.59 9.21
CA LYS A 84 7.75 -25.21 8.99
C LYS A 84 8.13 -25.22 7.51
N GLN A 85 7.66 -26.20 6.74
CA GLN A 85 7.90 -26.26 5.30
C GLN A 85 7.20 -25.12 4.58
N VAL A 86 5.96 -24.79 4.96
CA VAL A 86 5.24 -23.64 4.38
C VAL A 86 5.95 -22.32 4.72
N ASN A 87 6.40 -22.15 5.97
CA ASN A 87 7.27 -21.02 6.34
C ASN A 87 8.56 -20.97 5.51
N GLY A 88 9.13 -22.13 5.20
CA GLY A 88 10.30 -22.25 4.34
C GLY A 88 10.04 -21.90 2.87
N LEU A 89 8.80 -22.03 2.38
CA LEU A 89 8.41 -21.58 1.03
C LEU A 89 8.28 -20.05 0.99
N ILE A 90 7.52 -19.45 1.91
CA ILE A 90 7.25 -18.00 1.88
C ILE A 90 8.47 -17.14 2.25
N ASN A 91 9.41 -17.70 3.04
CA ASN A 91 10.68 -17.07 3.38
C ASN A 91 11.85 -17.57 2.52
N TYR A 92 11.57 -18.24 1.41
CA TYR A 92 12.63 -18.74 0.55
C TYR A 92 13.44 -17.57 -0.03
N GLN A 93 14.76 -17.63 0.07
CA GLN A 93 15.63 -16.57 -0.44
C GLN A 93 16.04 -16.84 -1.89
N ASN A 94 16.25 -15.77 -2.66
CA ASN A 94 16.81 -15.81 -4.02
C ASN A 94 15.92 -16.49 -5.08
N CYS A 95 14.63 -16.69 -4.83
CA CYS A 95 13.68 -17.14 -5.85
C CYS A 95 12.27 -16.69 -5.48
N SER A 96 11.80 -15.68 -6.19
CA SER A 96 10.50 -15.03 -5.98
C SER A 96 9.33 -15.97 -6.27
N GLU A 97 9.50 -16.91 -7.21
CA GLU A 97 8.50 -17.85 -7.68
C GLU A 97 8.14 -18.88 -6.61
N VAL A 98 9.14 -19.37 -5.86
CA VAL A 98 8.94 -20.26 -4.71
C VAL A 98 8.12 -19.56 -3.63
N ARG A 99 8.45 -18.29 -3.34
CA ARG A 99 7.72 -17.49 -2.35
C ARG A 99 6.27 -17.27 -2.80
N ALA A 100 6.08 -16.86 -4.05
CA ALA A 100 4.78 -16.59 -4.63
C ALA A 100 3.88 -17.85 -4.66
N LEU A 101 4.42 -19.01 -5.02
CA LEU A 101 3.71 -20.29 -4.91
C LEU A 101 3.39 -20.65 -3.46
N GLY A 102 4.25 -20.31 -2.50
CA GLY A 102 3.97 -20.44 -1.08
C GLY A 102 2.75 -19.64 -0.61
N PHE A 103 2.63 -18.38 -1.03
CA PHE A 103 1.46 -17.55 -0.74
C PHE A 103 0.20 -18.05 -1.44
N LEU A 104 0.33 -18.49 -2.70
CA LEU A 104 -0.78 -19.09 -3.42
C LEU A 104 -1.27 -20.38 -2.72
N TYR A 105 -0.35 -21.23 -2.27
CA TYR A 105 -0.65 -22.44 -1.49
C TYR A 105 -1.41 -22.12 -0.21
N LEU A 106 -0.92 -21.15 0.57
CA LEU A 106 -1.61 -20.67 1.77
C LEU A 106 -3.03 -20.20 1.45
N ARG A 107 -3.21 -19.47 0.34
CA ARG A 107 -4.51 -18.95 -0.06
C ARG A 107 -5.54 -20.03 -0.41
N TYR A 108 -5.08 -21.19 -0.91
CA TYR A 108 -5.94 -22.33 -1.23
C TYR A 108 -6.24 -23.24 -0.04
N VAL A 109 -5.29 -23.39 0.89
CA VAL A 109 -5.34 -24.43 1.93
C VAL A 109 -5.71 -23.87 3.31
N CYS A 110 -5.27 -22.64 3.63
CA CYS A 110 -5.39 -22.09 4.97
C CYS A 110 -6.84 -21.66 5.30
N LYS A 111 -7.23 -21.80 6.57
CA LYS A 111 -8.50 -21.26 7.07
C LYS A 111 -8.50 -19.74 6.94
N PRO A 112 -9.61 -19.11 6.49
CA PRO A 112 -9.67 -17.66 6.29
C PRO A 112 -9.27 -16.84 7.52
N ASP A 113 -9.60 -17.31 8.72
CA ASP A 113 -9.27 -16.63 9.99
C ASP A 113 -7.76 -16.46 10.22
N HIS A 114 -6.94 -17.37 9.70
CA HIS A 114 -5.50 -17.37 9.91
C HIS A 114 -4.74 -16.71 8.76
N LEU A 115 -5.39 -16.40 7.63
CA LEU A 115 -4.72 -15.81 6.48
C LEU A 115 -3.98 -14.52 6.84
N TRP A 116 -4.60 -13.65 7.64
CA TRP A 116 -3.98 -12.38 8.04
C TRP A 116 -2.60 -12.58 8.67
N SER A 117 -2.50 -13.47 9.66
CA SER A 117 -1.26 -13.73 10.39
C SER A 117 -0.11 -14.26 9.52
N TRP A 118 -0.42 -14.86 8.37
CA TRP A 118 0.59 -15.33 7.42
C TRP A 118 1.04 -14.26 6.43
N PHE A 119 0.17 -13.29 6.11
CA PHE A 119 0.39 -12.31 5.04
C PHE A 119 0.85 -10.95 5.56
N GLU A 120 0.53 -10.60 6.81
CA GLU A 120 0.75 -9.26 7.40
C GLU A 120 2.16 -8.71 7.20
N ASP A 121 3.18 -9.53 7.44
CA ASP A 121 4.59 -9.13 7.36
C ASP A 121 5.09 -8.95 5.92
N TYR A 122 4.37 -9.48 4.94
CA TYR A 122 4.78 -9.50 3.53
C TYR A 122 3.98 -8.53 2.65
N LEU A 123 3.07 -7.74 3.22
CA LEU A 123 2.24 -6.79 2.44
C LEU A 123 3.03 -5.65 1.79
N ASP A 124 4.24 -5.41 2.29
CA ASP A 124 5.16 -4.34 1.86
C ASP A 124 6.45 -4.92 1.27
N ASP A 125 6.40 -6.19 0.89
CA ASP A 125 7.52 -6.86 0.24
C ASP A 125 7.73 -6.32 -1.18
N GLU A 126 8.92 -5.77 -1.41
CA GLU A 126 9.34 -5.15 -2.67
C GLU A 126 9.92 -6.16 -3.68
N GLU A 127 10.09 -7.43 -3.32
CA GLU A 127 10.61 -8.45 -4.26
C GLU A 127 9.66 -8.61 -5.46
N GLU A 128 10.21 -8.55 -6.66
CA GLU A 128 9.45 -8.67 -7.91
C GLU A 128 9.31 -10.12 -8.35
N VAL A 129 8.12 -10.49 -8.82
CA VAL A 129 7.82 -11.81 -9.38
C VAL A 129 7.08 -11.68 -10.71
N GLN A 130 7.45 -12.54 -11.66
CA GLN A 130 6.74 -12.68 -12.93
C GLN A 130 5.51 -13.57 -12.76
N ILE A 131 4.34 -13.02 -13.08
CA ILE A 131 3.06 -13.72 -12.91
C ILE A 131 2.56 -14.28 -14.23
N GLU A 132 2.79 -13.56 -15.31
CA GLU A 132 2.30 -13.91 -16.63
C GLU A 132 3.44 -13.91 -17.64
N ASP A 133 3.59 -15.02 -18.34
CA ASP A 133 4.41 -15.11 -19.54
C ASP A 133 3.65 -14.54 -20.76
N GLY A 134 4.40 -14.01 -21.73
CA GLY A 134 3.88 -13.51 -22.99
C GLY A 134 4.81 -12.50 -23.65
N VAL A 135 4.31 -11.85 -24.72
CA VAL A 135 5.03 -10.76 -25.41
C VAL A 135 5.30 -9.59 -24.47
N ASN A 136 4.35 -9.32 -23.55
CA ASN A 136 4.49 -8.35 -22.48
C ASN A 136 4.38 -9.09 -21.15
N PRO A 137 5.51 -9.52 -20.54
CA PRO A 137 5.48 -10.21 -19.25
C PRO A 137 4.94 -9.27 -18.17
N ARG A 138 4.07 -9.79 -17.31
CA ARG A 138 3.52 -9.01 -16.20
C ARG A 138 4.28 -9.34 -14.92
N ILE A 139 5.04 -8.35 -14.47
CA ILE A 139 5.82 -8.39 -13.23
C ILE A 139 5.10 -7.54 -12.18
N ILE A 140 4.93 -8.09 -10.97
CA ILE A 140 4.43 -7.34 -9.81
C ILE A 140 5.27 -7.67 -8.57
N THR A 141 5.17 -6.86 -7.53
CA THR A 141 5.83 -7.18 -6.25
C THR A 141 5.06 -8.24 -5.47
N ILE A 142 5.76 -9.01 -4.64
CA ILE A 142 5.18 -9.98 -3.70
C ILE A 142 4.17 -9.29 -2.78
N GLY A 143 4.47 -8.09 -2.27
CA GLY A 143 3.52 -7.33 -1.45
C GLY A 143 2.23 -6.99 -2.19
N ARG A 144 2.33 -6.60 -3.47
CA ARG A 144 1.15 -6.38 -4.32
C ARG A 144 0.38 -7.69 -4.55
N MET A 145 1.07 -8.79 -4.85
CA MET A 145 0.46 -10.11 -4.99
C MET A 145 -0.30 -10.52 -3.72
N CYS A 146 0.31 -10.39 -2.55
CA CYS A 146 -0.30 -10.69 -1.25
C CYS A 146 -1.58 -9.90 -1.03
N ARG A 147 -1.59 -8.60 -1.34
CA ARG A 147 -2.80 -7.77 -1.27
C ARG A 147 -3.88 -8.28 -2.21
N GLN A 148 -3.54 -8.56 -3.47
CA GLN A 148 -4.50 -9.09 -4.44
C GLN A 148 -5.09 -10.43 -4.00
N LEU A 149 -4.30 -11.35 -3.47
CA LEU A 149 -4.78 -12.65 -2.98
C LEU A 149 -5.77 -12.51 -1.82
N LEU A 150 -5.61 -11.49 -0.97
CA LEU A 150 -6.50 -11.24 0.17
C LEU A 150 -7.79 -10.50 -0.22
N THR A 151 -7.71 -9.52 -1.12
CA THR A 151 -8.82 -8.63 -1.45
C THR A 151 -9.61 -9.07 -2.68
N GLU A 152 -8.95 -9.66 -3.67
CA GLU A 152 -9.58 -10.05 -4.93
C GLU A 152 -10.09 -11.49 -4.88
N GLN A 153 -11.28 -11.71 -5.46
CA GLN A 153 -11.89 -13.03 -5.56
C GLN A 153 -11.36 -13.85 -6.74
N LYS A 154 -10.84 -13.16 -7.76
CA LYS A 154 -10.23 -13.75 -8.95
C LYS A 154 -8.73 -13.57 -8.88
N TRP A 155 -8.00 -14.61 -9.28
CA TRP A 155 -6.56 -14.58 -9.45
C TRP A 155 -6.25 -15.04 -10.87
N LEU A 156 -5.87 -14.11 -11.74
CA LEU A 156 -5.69 -14.37 -13.17
C LEU A 156 -6.97 -15.04 -13.75
N ASP A 157 -6.82 -16.22 -14.37
CA ASP A 157 -7.92 -16.96 -14.99
C ASP A 157 -8.62 -17.95 -14.03
N THR A 158 -8.34 -17.91 -12.72
CA THR A 158 -9.00 -18.76 -11.73
C THR A 158 -9.76 -17.98 -10.66
N ILE A 159 -10.74 -18.66 -10.07
CA ILE A 159 -11.51 -18.16 -8.93
C ILE A 159 -10.91 -18.78 -7.67
N LEU A 160 -10.54 -17.93 -6.71
CA LEU A 160 -9.98 -18.36 -5.42
C LEU A 160 -11.08 -18.89 -4.48
N PRO A 161 -10.73 -19.67 -3.44
CA PRO A 161 -11.71 -20.06 -2.42
C PRO A 161 -12.31 -18.84 -1.74
N ARG A 162 -13.64 -18.83 -1.55
CA ARG A 162 -14.36 -17.66 -0.98
C ARG A 162 -13.95 -17.41 0.47
N ILE A 163 -13.60 -16.17 0.78
CA ILE A 163 -13.41 -15.69 2.15
C ILE A 163 -14.77 -15.18 2.69
N PRO A 164 -15.22 -15.62 3.88
CA PRO A 164 -16.43 -15.09 4.50
C PRO A 164 -16.38 -13.57 4.67
N LEU A 165 -17.49 -12.88 4.36
CA LEU A 165 -17.54 -11.41 4.30
C LEU A 165 -17.03 -10.71 5.57
N LYS A 166 -17.35 -11.24 6.75
CA LYS A 166 -16.88 -10.66 8.03
C LYS A 166 -15.36 -10.63 8.12
N ILE A 167 -14.71 -11.69 7.68
CA ILE A 167 -13.25 -11.84 7.70
C ILE A 167 -12.63 -10.96 6.61
N ALA A 168 -13.23 -10.93 5.42
CA ALA A 168 -12.78 -10.03 4.34
C ALA A 168 -12.82 -8.56 4.78
N GLN A 169 -13.92 -8.12 5.41
CA GLN A 169 -14.03 -6.77 5.96
C GLN A 169 -13.01 -6.48 7.07
N GLU A 170 -12.72 -7.47 7.91
CA GLU A 170 -11.68 -7.34 8.94
C GLU A 170 -10.29 -7.20 8.33
N ILE A 171 -9.97 -8.01 7.32
CA ILE A 171 -8.71 -7.95 6.57
C ILE A 171 -8.59 -6.58 5.89
N ASP A 172 -9.60 -6.13 5.17
CA ASP A 172 -9.61 -4.81 4.50
C ASP A 172 -9.39 -3.67 5.49
N LYS A 173 -10.04 -3.75 6.65
CA LYS A 173 -9.84 -2.79 7.74
C LYS A 173 -8.39 -2.82 8.23
N LYS A 174 -7.82 -4.00 8.49
CA LYS A 174 -6.44 -4.15 8.97
C LYS A 174 -5.42 -3.64 7.95
N ILE A 175 -5.63 -3.88 6.65
CA ILE A 175 -4.78 -3.32 5.58
C ILE A 175 -4.81 -1.79 5.62
N ARG A 176 -6.00 -1.19 5.77
CA ARG A 176 -6.15 0.27 5.85
C ARG A 176 -5.49 0.84 7.09
N ASP A 177 -5.73 0.23 8.25
CA ASP A 177 -5.20 0.68 9.53
C ASP A 177 -3.66 0.64 9.52
N LYS A 178 -3.05 -0.42 8.96
CA LYS A 178 -1.58 -0.52 8.78
C LYS A 178 -1.02 0.63 7.92
N HIS A 179 -1.65 0.90 6.78
CA HIS A 179 -1.23 1.99 5.89
C HIS A 179 -1.39 3.38 6.54
N GLU A 180 -2.39 3.58 7.40
CA GLU A 180 -2.53 4.81 8.18
C GLU A 180 -1.45 4.95 9.25
N GLU A 181 -1.10 3.86 9.93
CA GLU A 181 -0.03 3.83 10.93
C GLU A 181 1.34 4.15 10.31
N GLU A 182 1.66 3.58 9.15
CA GLU A 182 2.89 3.87 8.41
C GLU A 182 3.00 5.35 8.07
N ARG A 183 1.93 5.94 7.51
CA ARG A 183 1.87 7.38 7.21
C ARG A 183 2.01 8.24 8.45
N LYS A 184 1.50 7.79 9.61
CA LYS A 184 1.65 8.49 10.88
C LYS A 184 3.09 8.43 11.37
N LYS A 185 3.74 7.26 11.33
CA LYS A 185 5.15 7.08 11.68
C LYS A 185 6.07 7.95 10.81
N GLU A 186 5.80 8.02 9.50
CA GLU A 186 6.54 8.91 8.59
C GLU A 186 6.39 10.38 8.94
N ARG A 187 5.16 10.83 9.26
CA ARG A 187 4.89 12.22 9.69
C ARG A 187 5.62 12.54 10.99
N GLU A 188 5.57 11.64 11.97
CA GLU A 188 6.27 11.81 13.26
C GLU A 188 7.79 11.88 13.06
N LYS A 189 8.35 11.02 12.20
CA LYS A 189 9.78 11.06 11.83
C LYS A 189 10.17 12.39 11.18
N TYR A 190 9.38 12.87 10.23
CA TYR A 190 9.62 14.17 9.57
C TYR A 190 9.54 15.35 10.55
N GLU A 191 8.56 15.35 11.46
CA GLU A 191 8.45 16.36 12.51
C GLU A 191 9.62 16.33 13.49
N GLU A 192 10.09 15.14 13.87
CA GLU A 192 11.24 14.98 14.76
C GLU A 192 12.53 15.48 14.09
N GLU A 193 12.76 15.12 12.82
CA GLU A 193 13.89 15.64 12.04
C GLU A 193 13.84 17.17 11.90
N ARG A 194 12.66 17.73 11.64
CA ARG A 194 12.47 19.19 11.59
C ARG A 194 12.81 19.85 12.92
N LYS A 195 12.36 19.28 14.06
CA LYS A 195 12.69 19.77 15.42
C LYS A 195 14.19 19.69 15.70
N LYS A 196 14.87 18.62 15.29
CA LYS A 196 16.34 18.47 15.39
C LYS A 196 17.06 19.57 14.60
N ARG A 197 16.68 19.81 13.34
CA ARG A 197 17.26 20.89 12.50
C ARG A 197 17.10 22.28 13.15
N HIS A 198 15.93 22.59 13.72
CA HIS A 198 15.72 23.85 14.42
C HIS A 198 16.58 23.99 15.70
N ARG A 199 16.78 22.90 16.47
CA ARG A 199 17.67 22.90 17.66
C ARG A 199 19.14 23.12 17.31
N HIS A 200 19.62 22.60 16.17
CA HIS A 200 20.99 22.87 15.72
C HIS A 200 21.17 24.32 15.27
N ARG A 201 20.19 24.90 14.56
CA ARG A 201 20.25 26.29 14.09
C ARG A 201 20.21 27.32 15.23
N SER A 202 19.51 27.03 16.32
CA SER A 202 19.52 27.88 17.53
C SER A 202 20.81 27.73 18.34
N ARG A 203 21.43 26.55 18.39
CA ARG A 203 22.74 26.35 19.03
C ARG A 203 23.90 27.03 18.28
N SER A 204 23.88 27.07 16.95
CA SER A 204 24.90 27.78 16.15
C SER A 204 24.82 29.30 16.30
N ARG A 205 23.64 29.88 16.56
CA ARG A 205 23.46 31.33 16.76
C ARG A 205 23.89 31.82 18.16
N SER A 206 24.07 30.92 19.12
CA SER A 206 24.48 31.25 20.48
C SER A 206 26.00 31.20 20.71
N ARG A 207 26.81 30.89 19.69
CA ARG A 207 28.28 30.87 19.81
C ARG A 207 29.01 32.12 19.28
N ASP A 208 28.31 33.07 18.66
CA ASP A 208 28.90 34.30 18.11
C ASP A 208 28.51 35.59 18.89
N ARG A 209 28.19 35.49 20.19
CA ARG A 209 27.83 36.68 21.00
C ARG A 209 28.75 37.04 22.16
N ASP A 210 29.86 36.34 22.35
CA ASP A 210 30.82 36.64 23.41
C ASP A 210 32.25 36.89 22.87
N ARG A 211 32.37 37.74 21.85
CA ARG A 211 33.62 38.46 21.59
C ARG A 211 33.39 39.97 21.71
N ASP A 212 34.11 40.52 22.68
CA ASP A 212 34.33 41.94 22.99
C ASP A 212 33.21 42.73 23.67
N ARG A 213 33.33 42.84 25.00
CA ARG A 213 33.20 44.12 25.73
C ARG A 213 33.86 44.04 27.10
N SER A 214 35.17 44.21 27.12
CA SER A 214 35.95 44.48 28.31
C SER A 214 35.77 45.94 28.77
N ARG A 215 35.19 46.08 29.97
CA ARG A 215 35.60 46.93 31.11
C ARG A 215 36.01 48.40 30.84
N HIS A 216 35.21 49.35 31.36
CA HIS A 216 35.67 50.21 32.47
C HIS A 216 34.54 51.01 33.12
N SER A 217 34.45 50.91 34.45
CA SER A 217 33.71 51.80 35.34
C SER A 217 34.60 52.99 35.74
N ARG A 218 34.01 54.17 35.98
CA ARG A 218 34.45 55.13 37.01
C ARG A 218 33.53 56.35 37.13
N HIS A 219 32.88 56.43 38.29
CA HIS A 219 32.77 57.57 39.23
C HIS A 219 32.18 58.95 38.85
N HIS A 220 31.30 59.38 39.78
CA HIS A 220 31.25 60.68 40.47
C HIS A 220 30.37 61.85 39.96
N HIS A 221 29.33 62.08 40.77
CA HIS A 221 28.89 63.32 41.45
C HIS A 221 28.79 64.68 40.74
N ARG A 222 27.66 65.31 41.09
CA ARG A 222 27.48 66.72 41.52
C ARG A 222 27.33 67.81 40.46
N SER A 223 26.06 68.16 40.27
CA SER A 223 25.44 69.46 40.59
C SER A 223 25.60 70.66 39.64
N ARG A 224 24.43 71.30 39.48
CA ARG A 224 24.13 72.72 39.20
C ARG A 224 23.99 73.17 37.75
N ASP A 225 22.73 73.48 37.44
CA ASP A 225 22.24 74.79 36.97
C ASP A 225 22.88 75.39 35.72
N ARG A 226 22.15 75.36 34.59
CA ARG A 226 21.46 76.54 34.01
C ARG A 226 21.09 76.33 32.53
N SER A 227 19.80 76.57 32.26
CA SER A 227 19.20 77.17 31.05
C SER A 227 19.73 76.79 29.65
N SER A 228 18.84 76.22 28.82
CA SER A 228 18.14 76.97 27.76
C SER A 228 17.77 76.10 26.54
N SER A 229 16.52 76.26 26.09
CA SER A 229 15.97 76.04 24.73
C SER A 229 15.96 74.62 24.12
N ARG A 230 14.78 74.00 24.02
CA ARG A 230 13.97 73.74 22.78
C ARG A 230 14.61 72.66 21.89
N ASP A 231 13.99 71.50 21.66
CA ASP A 231 12.73 71.38 20.93
C ASP A 231 11.88 70.14 21.33
N ARG A 232 10.57 70.25 21.09
CA ARG A 232 9.50 69.35 21.54
C ARG A 232 9.15 68.34 20.46
N SER A 233 9.14 67.05 20.80
CA SER A 233 8.21 66.10 20.19
C SER A 233 7.86 64.94 21.15
N ARG A 234 6.85 65.21 21.98
CA ARG A 234 5.84 64.24 22.48
C ARG A 234 5.15 63.60 21.25
N HIS A 235 4.55 62.42 21.25
CA HIS A 235 3.92 61.60 22.27
C HIS A 235 3.70 60.21 21.64
N SER A 236 3.91 59.12 22.39
CA SER A 236 2.83 58.35 23.05
C SER A 236 2.00 57.45 22.11
N ARG A 237 2.19 56.15 22.33
CA ARG A 237 1.19 55.06 22.43
C ARG A 237 -0.20 55.36 21.85
N HIS A 238 -0.70 54.47 21.00
CA HIS A 238 -2.05 53.96 21.19
C HIS A 238 -2.28 52.58 20.53
N HIS A 239 -2.72 51.64 21.38
CA HIS A 239 -3.55 50.50 21.00
C HIS A 239 -4.82 50.98 20.30
N TYR A 240 -5.31 50.23 19.31
CA TYR A 240 -6.75 50.13 19.09
C TYR A 240 -7.15 48.76 18.52
N SER A 241 -8.02 48.08 19.27
CA SER A 241 -8.96 47.08 18.78
C SER A 241 -10.33 47.75 18.76
N ARG A 242 -11.08 47.70 17.64
CA ARG A 242 -12.54 47.46 17.61
C ARG A 242 -13.14 47.63 16.22
N ASP A 243 -13.70 46.53 15.73
CA ASP A 243 -15.12 46.36 15.38
C ASP A 243 -16.02 47.62 15.36
N ARG A 244 -16.64 47.93 14.21
CA ARG A 244 -18.10 48.00 14.05
C ARG A 244 -18.55 48.47 12.66
N SER A 245 -19.52 47.72 12.16
CA SER A 245 -20.49 47.96 11.08
C SER A 245 -21.13 49.36 11.00
N ARG A 246 -21.40 49.87 9.77
CA ARG A 246 -22.75 50.09 9.18
C ARG A 246 -22.78 51.11 8.00
N ARG A 247 -23.38 50.63 6.90
CA ARG A 247 -24.45 51.21 6.04
C ARG A 247 -24.18 52.33 5.00
N ASN A 248 -24.73 52.00 3.81
CA ASN A 248 -25.53 52.78 2.86
C ASN A 248 -24.86 53.79 1.91
N HIS A 249 -24.91 53.49 0.61
CA HIS A 249 -25.68 54.29 -0.35
C HIS A 249 -26.21 53.43 -1.53
N ARG A 250 -27.55 53.40 -1.66
CA ARG A 250 -28.37 53.18 -2.87
C ARG A 250 -27.99 54.23 -3.94
N SER A 251 -28.20 54.14 -5.26
CA SER A 251 -29.04 53.35 -6.18
C SER A 251 -28.85 53.96 -7.57
N ARG A 252 -28.93 53.19 -8.68
CA ARG A 252 -29.89 53.42 -9.79
C ARG A 252 -29.55 52.57 -11.02
N SER A 253 -30.63 52.17 -11.64
CA SER A 253 -30.81 51.26 -12.77
C SER A 253 -30.91 52.00 -14.11
N ARG A 254 -30.95 51.18 -15.18
CA ARG A 254 -31.39 51.45 -16.57
C ARG A 254 -30.27 51.96 -17.50
N SER A 255 -30.13 51.55 -18.76
CA SER A 255 -30.66 50.51 -19.66
C SER A 255 -30.17 50.90 -21.06
N LEU A 256 -30.22 49.97 -22.04
CA LEU A 256 -30.16 50.21 -23.51
C LEU A 256 -28.72 50.39 -24.07
N ARG A 257 -28.29 49.79 -25.19
CA ARG A 257 -29.01 49.28 -26.37
C ARG A 257 -28.03 48.52 -27.29
N ASP A 258 -28.61 47.60 -28.09
CA ASP A 258 -28.30 47.22 -29.48
C ASP A 258 -26.89 46.67 -29.81
N ARG A 259 -26.73 45.52 -30.49
CA ARG A 259 -27.36 45.04 -31.73
C ARG A 259 -27.38 43.49 -31.75
N HIS A 260 -28.50 42.85 -32.08
CA HIS A 260 -28.83 42.32 -33.43
C HIS A 260 -27.70 41.44 -34.02
N SER A 261 -27.88 40.17 -34.37
CA SER A 261 -28.97 39.54 -35.13
C SER A 261 -28.98 38.02 -34.82
N SER A 262 -30.09 37.40 -34.43
CA SER A 262 -31.13 36.78 -35.30
C SER A 262 -30.55 35.94 -36.46
N ARG A 263 -31.03 34.72 -36.77
CA ARG A 263 -32.24 33.98 -36.39
C ARG A 263 -32.19 32.61 -37.09
N HIS A 264 -32.81 31.61 -36.46
CA HIS A 264 -33.67 30.57 -37.07
C HIS A 264 -33.05 29.54 -38.05
N HIS A 265 -33.51 28.30 -38.17
CA HIS A 265 -34.65 27.53 -37.65
C HIS A 265 -34.22 26.04 -37.73
N ARG A 266 -34.60 25.17 -36.76
CA ARG A 266 -35.60 24.07 -36.91
C ARG A 266 -35.45 23.27 -38.23
N SER A 267 -35.37 21.94 -38.26
CA SER A 267 -36.10 20.93 -37.48
C SER A 267 -35.68 19.51 -37.90
N ARG A 268 -35.91 18.52 -37.01
CA ARG A 268 -36.52 17.16 -37.21
C ARG A 268 -36.20 16.42 -38.54
N SER A 269 -35.95 15.11 -38.64
CA SER A 269 -36.14 13.92 -37.80
C SER A 269 -35.75 12.69 -38.66
N SER A 270 -35.92 11.47 -38.12
CA SER A 270 -35.94 10.12 -38.76
C SER A 270 -34.58 9.54 -39.21
N SER A 271 -34.02 8.51 -38.57
CA SER A 271 -34.44 7.09 -38.41
C SER A 271 -34.21 6.23 -39.64
N SER A 272 -33.34 5.21 -39.52
CA SER A 272 -33.27 3.92 -40.25
C SER A 272 -31.83 3.39 -40.09
N SER A 273 -31.51 2.39 -39.28
CA SER A 273 -31.74 0.93 -39.39
C SER A 273 -30.95 0.24 -40.52
N ARG A 274 -30.09 -0.71 -40.10
CA ARG A 274 -29.47 -1.82 -40.85
C ARG A 274 -28.35 -1.40 -41.83
N SER A 275 -27.21 -2.09 -41.86
CA SER A 275 -26.99 -3.54 -41.78
C SER A 275 -25.92 -3.97 -40.78
#